data_AF-A0AAX3X3X7-F1
#
_entry.id   AF-A0AAX3X3X7-F1
#
_cell.length_a   1.000
_cell.length_b   1.000
_cell.length_c   1.000
_cell.angle_alpha   90.00
_cell.angle_beta   90.00
_cell.angle_gamma   90.00
#
_symmetry.space_group_name_H-M   'P 1'
#
loop_
_entity.id
_entity.type
_entity.pdbx_description
1 polymer ?
#
loop_
_entity_poly.entity_id
_entity_poly.type
_entity_poly.pdbx_seq_one_letter_code
_entity_poly.pdbx_strand_id
1 'polypeptide(L)'
;MKVKVHFPSVYFLIEPNIVAVYKIKSLEYVNLTDVINIGEWEAYELQHSHQFEVFNHDKSRPSENPWSFYLEQEELYTIVEIINGAIQQQRSGSHYESITPSSQMVHIACSESAAGSLRVALAPQRHIIAFPDDLSIGPVCQLEAKLGQVFRKEWLFENINNEQDDHVEFNKFVNTLREIDDIPIHIPIYIWVGNNANEQCLLRFFLYLLNDKANEIYLMQTSEHNKYGYTGHLSSLQLSQLFMNSENKPLTVQERLSLQKEWKHLSQTRNVLRRWVNGEIISVSEDYFDALIINTITKLHKEQTMKDFIKTGIVIAELISQMDECPNLFYLEYRIRFLVYNGVLALKGIPKSMRHYSVKLRD
;
A
#
# COMPACT_ATOMS: atom_id res chain seq x y z
N MET A 1 -5.15 -12.06 24.45
CA MET A 1 -3.82 -11.62 24.88
C MET A 1 -3.92 -10.35 25.72
N LYS A 2 -3.29 -10.27 26.90
CA LYS A 2 -3.14 -9.01 27.66
C LYS A 2 -1.83 -8.32 27.26
N VAL A 3 -1.82 -6.99 27.29
CA VAL A 3 -0.68 -6.20 26.82
C VAL A 3 -0.37 -5.08 27.80
N LYS A 4 0.93 -4.83 28.00
CA LYS A 4 1.46 -3.71 28.76
C LYS A 4 2.62 -3.10 27.97
N VAL A 5 2.71 -1.78 27.91
CA VAL A 5 3.81 -1.06 27.24
C VAL A 5 4.58 -0.27 28.29
N HIS A 6 5.89 -0.51 28.39
CA HIS A 6 6.82 0.30 29.17
C HIS A 6 8.08 0.50 28.35
N PHE A 7 8.06 1.53 27.50
CA PHE A 7 9.06 1.78 26.47
C PHE A 7 10.49 1.76 27.05
N PRO A 8 11.46 1.08 26.40
CA PRO A 8 11.40 0.48 25.06
C PRO A 8 10.79 -0.93 24.99
N SER A 9 10.26 -1.47 26.09
CA SER A 9 9.75 -2.85 26.17
C SER A 9 8.23 -2.92 26.03
N VAL A 10 7.76 -3.88 25.24
CA VAL A 10 6.34 -4.24 25.08
C VAL A 10 6.15 -5.66 25.61
N TYR A 11 5.15 -5.84 26.46
CA TYR A 11 4.90 -7.09 27.18
C TYR A 11 3.59 -7.69 26.71
N PHE A 12 3.61 -8.97 26.38
CA PHE A 12 2.48 -9.73 25.90
C PHE A 12 2.27 -10.96 26.77
N LEU A 13 1.10 -11.09 27.40
CA LEU A 13 0.68 -12.33 28.05
C LEU A 13 0.06 -13.24 26.99
N ILE A 14 0.89 -14.13 26.43
CA ILE A 14 0.55 -15.03 25.32
C ILE A 14 -0.25 -16.23 25.83
N GLU A 15 0.27 -16.89 26.87
CA GLU A 15 -0.41 -17.97 27.59
C GLU A 15 -0.77 -17.51 29.02
N PRO A 16 -1.61 -18.22 29.78
CA PRO A 16 -1.98 -17.81 31.14
C PRO A 16 -0.78 -17.55 32.07
N ASN A 17 0.37 -18.18 31.81
CA ASN A 17 1.61 -18.06 32.56
C ASN A 17 2.80 -17.54 31.74
N ILE A 18 2.71 -17.39 30.41
CA ILE A 18 3.88 -16.99 29.60
C ILE A 18 3.79 -15.52 29.20
N VAL A 19 4.80 -14.76 29.58
CA VAL A 19 5.00 -13.36 29.17
C VAL A 19 6.12 -13.29 28.14
N ALA A 20 5.78 -12.90 26.92
CA ALA A 20 6.74 -12.54 25.90
C ALA A 20 7.03 -11.04 25.96
N VAL A 21 8.30 -10.66 25.95
CA VAL A 21 8.77 -9.28 26.02
C VAL A 21 9.50 -8.97 24.72
N TYR A 22 9.01 -7.95 24.02
CA TYR A 22 9.61 -7.41 22.81
C TYR A 22 10.31 -6.09 23.12
N LYS A 23 11.58 -5.97 22.78
CA LYS A 23 12.36 -4.73 22.95
C LYS A 23 12.47 -3.95 21.65
N ILE A 24 11.95 -2.73 21.63
CA ILE A 24 12.04 -1.80 20.51
C ILE A 24 13.47 -1.23 20.42
N LYS A 25 14.17 -1.48 19.31
CA LYS A 25 15.57 -1.09 19.09
C LYS A 25 15.74 0.25 18.37
N SER A 26 14.82 0.55 17.45
CA SER A 26 14.77 1.80 16.69
C SER A 26 13.34 2.32 16.70
N LEU A 27 13.17 3.58 16.34
CA LEU A 27 11.85 4.15 16.12
C LEU A 27 11.39 3.98 14.67
N GLU A 28 11.97 3.06 13.90
CA GLU A 28 11.44 2.67 12.58
C GLU A 28 10.25 1.74 12.76
N TYR A 29 9.20 1.91 11.95
CA TYR A 29 8.06 0.99 11.99
C TYR A 29 8.48 -0.40 11.54
N VAL A 30 8.00 -1.40 12.25
CA VAL A 30 8.32 -2.81 12.01
C VAL A 30 7.23 -3.47 11.18
N ASN A 31 7.61 -4.48 10.42
CA ASN A 31 6.69 -5.42 9.76
C ASN A 31 6.75 -6.81 10.44
N LEU A 32 5.97 -7.76 9.94
CA LEU A 32 5.91 -9.12 10.47
C LEU A 32 7.30 -9.80 10.49
N THR A 33 8.06 -9.67 9.41
CA THR A 33 9.41 -10.24 9.27
C THR A 33 10.36 -9.64 10.30
N ASP A 34 10.28 -8.33 10.56
CA ASP A 34 11.12 -7.67 11.56
C ASP A 34 10.80 -8.16 12.97
N VAL A 35 9.50 -8.30 13.28
CA VAL A 35 9.06 -8.81 14.58
C VAL A 35 9.51 -10.26 14.79
N ILE A 36 9.47 -11.10 13.77
CA ILE A 36 9.89 -12.51 13.87
C ILE A 36 11.42 -12.65 13.89
N ASN A 37 12.15 -11.93 13.04
CA ASN A 37 13.57 -12.18 12.80
C ASN A 37 14.53 -11.21 13.51
N ILE A 38 14.09 -9.97 13.78
CA ILE A 38 14.94 -8.87 14.29
C ILE A 38 14.63 -8.55 15.76
N GLY A 39 13.43 -8.94 16.22
CA GLY A 39 12.99 -8.79 17.60
C GLY A 39 13.87 -9.54 18.60
N GLU A 40 14.42 -8.81 19.58
CA GLU A 40 14.92 -9.43 20.81
C GLU A 40 13.71 -9.80 21.66
N TRP A 41 13.26 -11.04 21.49
CA TRP A 41 12.21 -11.63 22.30
C TRP A 41 12.82 -12.33 23.52
N GLU A 42 12.30 -11.98 24.68
CA GLU A 42 12.56 -12.71 25.93
C GLU A 42 11.23 -13.27 26.43
N ALA A 43 11.21 -14.54 26.85
CA ALA A 43 10.02 -15.13 27.45
C ALA A 43 10.24 -15.38 28.93
N TYR A 44 9.18 -15.23 29.72
CA TYR A 44 9.19 -15.40 31.16
C TYR A 44 7.97 -16.20 31.59
N GLU A 45 8.16 -17.10 32.54
CA GLU A 45 7.07 -17.86 33.14
C GLU A 45 6.63 -17.21 34.46
N LEU A 46 5.34 -16.91 34.57
CA LEU A 46 4.66 -16.45 35.76
C LEU A 46 4.09 -17.64 36.53
N GLN A 47 4.07 -17.55 37.85
CA GLN A 47 3.35 -18.56 38.64
C GLN A 47 1.84 -18.42 38.45
N HIS A 48 1.35 -17.20 38.30
CA HIS A 48 -0.07 -16.91 38.09
C HIS A 48 -0.29 -15.70 37.17
N SER A 49 -1.33 -15.75 36.35
CA SER A 49 -1.67 -14.70 35.36
C SER A 49 -1.91 -13.31 35.95
N HIS A 50 -2.35 -13.21 37.22
CA HIS A 50 -2.60 -11.93 37.89
C HIS A 50 -1.31 -11.14 38.17
N GLN A 51 -0.15 -11.78 38.11
CA GLN A 51 1.15 -11.13 38.31
C GLN A 51 1.58 -10.26 37.11
N PHE A 52 0.92 -10.40 35.96
CA PHE A 52 1.28 -9.70 34.72
C PHE A 52 1.36 -8.17 34.85
N GLU A 53 0.39 -7.56 35.54
CA GLU A 53 0.31 -6.10 35.66
C GLU A 53 1.54 -5.52 36.36
N VAL A 54 2.02 -6.19 37.41
CA VAL A 54 3.18 -5.79 38.23
C VAL A 54 4.50 -6.42 37.77
N PHE A 55 4.47 -7.29 36.76
CA PHE A 55 5.65 -7.99 36.26
C PHE A 55 6.72 -7.02 35.74
N ASN A 56 7.99 -7.29 36.07
CA ASN A 56 9.16 -6.58 35.56
C ASN A 56 10.25 -7.60 35.16
N HIS A 57 10.63 -7.56 33.89
CA HIS A 57 11.61 -8.45 33.29
C HIS A 57 13.03 -8.27 33.85
N ASP A 58 13.43 -7.05 34.25
CA ASP A 58 14.76 -6.76 34.84
C ASP A 58 15.00 -7.49 36.18
N LYS A 59 13.90 -7.91 36.84
CA LYS A 59 13.94 -8.60 38.14
C LYS A 59 13.76 -10.11 38.00
N SER A 60 13.67 -10.61 36.78
CA SER A 60 13.29 -12.00 36.47
C SER A 60 14.36 -12.65 35.59
N ARG A 61 14.45 -13.97 35.62
CA ARG A 61 15.33 -14.72 34.70
C ARG A 61 14.50 -15.15 33.47
N PRO A 62 15.00 -14.92 32.24
CA PRO A 62 14.31 -15.38 31.05
C PRO A 62 14.30 -16.91 31.00
N SER A 63 13.27 -17.47 30.37
CA SER A 63 13.16 -18.89 30.05
C SER A 63 14.28 -19.30 29.09
N GLU A 64 14.80 -20.51 29.26
CA GLU A 64 15.81 -21.09 28.38
C GLU A 64 15.29 -21.37 26.96
N ASN A 65 13.96 -21.40 26.78
CA ASN A 65 13.33 -21.62 25.48
C ASN A 65 12.27 -20.53 25.16
N PRO A 66 12.71 -19.35 24.68
CA PRO A 66 11.82 -18.19 24.51
C PRO A 66 10.78 -18.30 23.38
N TRP A 67 10.83 -19.37 22.57
CA TRP A 67 9.97 -19.56 21.40
C TRP A 67 9.22 -20.91 21.43
N SER A 68 8.97 -21.48 22.61
CA SER A 68 8.23 -22.75 22.70
C SER A 68 6.72 -22.62 22.45
N PHE A 69 6.21 -21.41 22.21
CA PHE A 69 4.80 -21.15 21.99
C PHE A 69 4.49 -20.88 20.51
N TYR A 70 3.33 -21.34 20.06
CA TYR A 70 2.83 -21.10 18.72
C TYR A 70 1.94 -19.86 18.74
N LEU A 71 2.17 -18.91 17.83
CA LEU A 71 1.28 -17.78 17.59
C LEU A 71 0.59 -17.96 16.24
N GLU A 72 -0.72 -17.73 16.22
CA GLU A 72 -1.45 -17.66 14.97
C GLU A 72 -1.06 -16.38 14.21
N GLN A 73 -1.23 -16.42 12.89
CA GLN A 73 -0.86 -15.31 12.02
C GLN A 73 -1.56 -14.00 12.39
N GLU A 74 -2.84 -14.07 12.77
CA GLU A 74 -3.64 -12.92 13.21
C GLU A 74 -3.15 -12.33 14.55
N GLU A 75 -2.62 -13.17 15.45
CA GLU A 75 -2.03 -12.70 16.71
C GLU A 75 -0.72 -11.96 16.45
N LEU A 76 0.10 -12.45 15.52
CA LEU A 76 1.33 -11.77 15.11
C LEU A 76 1.05 -10.39 14.50
N TYR A 77 -0.03 -10.22 13.72
CA TYR A 77 -0.41 -8.89 13.23
C TYR A 77 -0.87 -7.97 14.34
N THR A 78 -1.62 -8.49 15.31
CA THR A 78 -2.01 -7.72 16.48
C THR A 78 -0.77 -7.24 17.25
N ILE A 79 0.27 -8.09 17.38
CA ILE A 79 1.55 -7.75 18.00
C ILE A 79 2.25 -6.63 17.21
N VAL A 80 2.37 -6.74 15.88
CA VAL A 80 2.97 -5.71 15.02
C VAL A 80 2.27 -4.37 15.19
N GLU A 81 0.93 -4.36 15.15
CA GLU A 81 0.13 -3.14 15.32
C GLU A 81 0.35 -2.48 16.68
N ILE A 82 0.48 -3.28 17.76
CA ILE A 82 0.74 -2.78 19.11
C ILE A 82 2.15 -2.20 19.22
N ILE A 83 3.16 -2.88 18.67
CA ILE A 83 4.54 -2.40 18.66
C ILE A 83 4.62 -1.08 17.88
N ASN A 84 4.04 -1.02 16.69
CA ASN A 84 4.02 0.21 15.89
C ASN A 84 3.22 1.33 16.56
N GLY A 85 2.14 1.03 17.27
CA GLY A 85 1.43 2.01 18.10
C GLY A 85 2.31 2.59 19.22
N ALA A 86 3.11 1.75 19.88
CA ALA A 86 4.07 2.22 20.89
C ALA A 86 5.19 3.08 20.27
N ILE A 87 5.70 2.70 19.10
CA ILE A 87 6.69 3.48 18.34
C ILE A 87 6.10 4.84 17.97
N GLN A 88 4.89 4.87 17.43
CA GLN A 88 4.22 6.09 17.01
C GLN A 88 4.04 7.08 18.18
N GLN A 89 3.58 6.59 19.34
CA GLN A 89 3.46 7.42 20.55
C GLN A 89 4.79 8.05 20.96
N GLN A 90 5.90 7.30 20.86
CA GLN A 90 7.22 7.85 21.15
C GLN A 90 7.67 8.87 20.12
N ARG A 91 7.39 8.64 18.82
CA ARG A 91 7.65 9.62 17.76
C ARG A 91 6.90 10.94 17.98
N SER A 92 5.66 10.90 18.48
CA SER A 92 4.91 12.12 18.78
C SER A 92 5.41 12.88 20.01
N GLY A 93 5.97 12.17 21.02
CA GLY A 93 6.43 12.76 22.28
C GLY A 93 7.90 13.20 22.28
N SER A 94 8.75 12.55 21.49
CA SER A 94 10.11 13.00 21.21
C SER A 94 10.07 13.92 19.98
N HIS A 95 10.90 14.96 19.92
CA HIS A 95 11.04 15.76 18.70
C HIS A 95 11.56 14.84 17.56
N TYR A 96 10.63 14.22 16.82
CA TYR A 96 10.86 13.31 15.68
C TYR A 96 11.86 13.86 14.66
N GLU A 97 12.04 15.18 14.65
CA GLU A 97 13.12 15.94 14.00
C GLU A 97 14.52 15.34 14.19
N SER A 98 14.79 14.67 15.31
CA SER A 98 16.10 14.05 15.61
C SER A 98 16.34 12.71 14.92
N ILE A 99 15.30 12.05 14.41
CA ILE A 99 15.33 10.66 13.92
C ILE A 99 15.12 10.59 12.41
N THR A 100 14.36 11.53 11.85
CA THR A 100 14.47 11.80 10.43
C THR A 100 15.91 12.22 10.13
N PRO A 101 16.53 11.76 9.01
CA PRO A 101 17.71 12.43 8.47
C PRO A 101 17.44 13.93 8.46
N SER A 102 18.46 14.78 8.43
CA SER A 102 18.41 16.25 8.33
C SER A 102 17.62 16.82 7.12
N SER A 103 16.73 16.04 6.53
CA SER A 103 15.79 16.32 5.46
C SER A 103 14.88 17.48 5.84
N GLN A 104 15.21 18.65 5.29
CA GLN A 104 14.40 19.86 5.33
C GLN A 104 13.05 19.72 4.60
N MET A 105 12.73 18.53 4.07
CA MET A 105 11.51 18.25 3.30
C MET A 105 11.20 16.75 3.29
N VAL A 106 9.94 16.41 3.08
CA VAL A 106 9.46 15.04 2.84
C VAL A 106 8.99 14.91 1.40
N HIS A 107 9.33 13.81 0.74
CA HIS A 107 8.76 13.46 -0.56
C HIS A 107 7.79 12.29 -0.40
N ILE A 108 6.62 12.37 -1.01
CA ILE A 108 5.63 11.30 -1.07
C ILE A 108 5.54 10.81 -2.52
N ALA A 109 5.77 9.51 -2.72
CA ALA A 109 5.70 8.84 -4.00
C ALA A 109 4.46 7.94 -4.06
N CYS A 110 3.71 8.01 -5.15
CA CYS A 110 2.48 7.23 -5.35
C CYS A 110 2.70 5.74 -5.73
N SER A 111 3.94 5.25 -5.68
CA SER A 111 4.29 3.84 -5.84
C SER A 111 5.70 3.54 -5.34
N GLU A 112 5.97 2.28 -4.97
CA GLU A 112 7.32 1.79 -4.64
C GLU A 112 8.31 1.97 -5.80
N SER A 113 7.85 1.75 -7.04
CA SER A 113 8.68 1.95 -8.22
C SER A 113 9.11 3.41 -8.40
N ALA A 114 8.19 4.36 -8.21
CA ALA A 114 8.51 5.78 -8.23
C ALA A 114 9.48 6.15 -7.10
N ALA A 115 9.26 5.64 -5.89
CA ALA A 115 10.13 5.87 -4.75
C ALA A 115 11.57 5.38 -5.01
N GLY A 116 11.73 4.21 -5.63
CA GLY A 116 13.04 3.67 -6.02
C GLY A 116 13.81 4.62 -6.95
N SER A 117 13.15 5.11 -8.00
CA SER A 117 13.76 6.10 -8.90
C SER A 117 14.07 7.42 -8.22
N LEU A 118 13.21 7.89 -7.31
CA LEU A 118 13.41 9.13 -6.55
C LEU A 118 14.57 9.06 -5.57
N ARG A 119 14.79 7.90 -4.91
CA ARG A 119 15.95 7.70 -4.02
C ARG A 119 17.27 7.92 -4.75
N VAL A 120 17.34 7.54 -6.02
CA VAL A 120 18.49 7.81 -6.89
C VAL A 120 18.52 9.26 -7.37
N ALA A 121 17.37 9.80 -7.78
CA ALA A 121 17.25 11.14 -8.35
C ALA A 121 17.60 12.28 -7.38
N LEU A 122 17.34 12.07 -6.08
CA LEU A 122 17.40 13.10 -5.03
C LEU A 122 18.55 12.90 -4.03
N ALA A 123 19.60 12.19 -4.41
CA ALA A 123 20.76 11.94 -3.56
C ALA A 123 21.53 13.25 -3.21
N PRO A 124 22.19 13.34 -2.03
CA PRO A 124 22.22 12.35 -0.96
C PRO A 124 20.99 12.40 -0.02
N GLN A 125 20.55 11.21 0.41
CA GLN A 125 19.47 10.88 1.38
C GLN A 125 18.42 11.98 1.68
N ARG A 126 17.28 11.90 1.00
CA ARG A 126 16.04 12.57 1.41
C ARG A 126 15.04 11.58 1.99
N HIS A 127 14.17 12.07 2.87
CA HIS A 127 13.07 11.28 3.38
C HIS A 127 12.00 11.09 2.28
N ILE A 128 11.80 9.84 1.87
CA ILE A 128 10.86 9.46 0.80
C ILE A 128 9.90 8.41 1.35
N ILE A 129 8.62 8.76 1.42
CA ILE A 129 7.52 7.88 1.78
C ILE A 129 6.96 7.27 0.49
N ALA A 130 6.95 5.94 0.40
CA ALA A 130 6.40 5.21 -0.73
C ALA A 130 5.01 4.67 -0.37
N PHE A 131 4.02 4.95 -1.20
CA PHE A 131 2.69 4.37 -1.04
C PHE A 131 2.60 3.04 -1.82
N PRO A 132 2.30 1.90 -1.16
CA PRO A 132 2.41 0.59 -1.78
C PRO A 132 1.20 0.19 -2.63
N ASP A 133 0.07 0.89 -2.50
CA ASP A 133 -1.23 0.44 -3.01
C ASP A 133 -1.74 1.25 -4.22
N ASP A 134 -2.63 0.65 -5.02
CA ASP A 134 -3.23 1.22 -6.22
C ASP A 134 -4.72 1.55 -6.02
N LEU A 135 -5.03 2.83 -5.79
CA LEU A 135 -6.40 3.29 -5.54
C LEU A 135 -7.25 3.41 -6.81
N SER A 136 -6.70 3.16 -8.00
CA SER A 136 -7.51 3.05 -9.22
C SER A 136 -8.45 1.85 -9.19
N ILE A 137 -8.16 0.86 -8.34
CA ILE A 137 -8.94 -0.37 -8.18
C ILE A 137 -9.35 -0.61 -6.72
N GLY A 138 -10.34 -1.47 -6.52
CA GLY A 138 -10.87 -1.85 -5.21
C GLY A 138 -11.68 -0.75 -4.51
N PRO A 139 -12.31 -1.08 -3.38
CA PRO A 139 -13.04 -0.11 -2.58
C PRO A 139 -12.09 0.91 -1.93
N VAL A 140 -12.51 2.16 -1.84
CA VAL A 140 -11.77 3.26 -1.17
C VAL A 140 -12.60 3.94 -0.10
N CYS A 141 -13.72 3.33 0.29
CA CYS A 141 -14.58 3.88 1.31
C CYS A 141 -13.90 3.83 2.68
N GLN A 142 -13.81 4.99 3.34
CA GLN A 142 -13.29 5.14 4.70
C GLN A 142 -11.87 4.55 4.90
N LEU A 143 -10.95 4.74 3.94
CA LEU A 143 -9.56 4.22 4.08
C LEU A 143 -8.79 4.84 5.25
N GLU A 144 -9.20 6.00 5.73
CA GLU A 144 -8.69 6.61 6.95
C GLU A 144 -9.07 5.83 8.23
N ALA A 145 -10.08 4.95 8.15
CA ALA A 145 -10.59 4.19 9.28
C ALA A 145 -10.27 2.70 9.14
N LYS A 146 -10.00 2.02 10.26
CA LYS A 146 -9.61 0.60 10.27
C LYS A 146 -10.59 -0.31 9.54
N LEU A 147 -11.90 -0.04 9.65
CA LEU A 147 -12.93 -0.83 8.96
C LEU A 147 -12.81 -0.73 7.43
N GLY A 148 -12.58 0.46 6.87
CA GLY A 148 -12.38 0.62 5.43
C GLY A 148 -11.09 -0.03 4.94
N GLN A 149 -10.04 0.01 5.76
CA GLN A 149 -8.76 -0.66 5.47
C GLN A 149 -8.94 -2.19 5.42
N VAL A 150 -9.67 -2.78 6.37
CA VAL A 150 -9.97 -4.23 6.38
C VAL A 150 -10.81 -4.62 5.18
N PHE A 151 -11.87 -3.86 4.88
CA PHE A 151 -12.72 -4.13 3.71
C PHE A 151 -11.94 -4.10 2.40
N ARG A 152 -11.01 -3.15 2.26
CA ARG A 152 -10.11 -3.09 1.10
C ARG A 152 -9.15 -4.28 1.05
N LYS A 153 -8.53 -4.64 2.18
CA LYS A 153 -7.65 -5.82 2.29
C LYS A 153 -8.37 -7.09 1.82
N GLU A 154 -9.59 -7.33 2.31
CA GLU A 154 -10.41 -8.49 1.94
C GLU A 154 -10.72 -8.49 0.45
N TRP A 155 -11.13 -7.35 -0.11
CA TRP A 155 -11.41 -7.26 -1.55
C TRP A 155 -10.15 -7.54 -2.39
N LEU A 156 -8.99 -6.99 -2.01
CA LEU A 156 -7.74 -7.26 -2.72
C LEU A 156 -7.36 -8.74 -2.63
N PHE A 157 -7.47 -9.36 -1.44
CA PHE A 157 -7.20 -10.78 -1.21
C PHE A 157 -8.07 -11.70 -2.08
N GLU A 158 -9.37 -11.40 -2.19
CA GLU A 158 -10.30 -12.25 -2.95
C GLU A 158 -10.16 -12.06 -4.47
N ASN A 159 -9.76 -10.86 -4.91
CA ASN A 159 -9.89 -10.46 -6.31
C ASN A 159 -8.55 -10.28 -7.03
N ILE A 160 -7.43 -10.02 -6.35
CA ILE A 160 -6.18 -9.60 -7.01
C ILE A 160 -5.06 -10.61 -6.77
N ASN A 161 -4.55 -11.20 -7.85
CA ASN A 161 -3.39 -12.11 -7.83
C ASN A 161 -2.09 -11.35 -8.08
N ASN A 162 -1.53 -10.66 -7.08
CA ASN A 162 -0.31 -9.85 -7.24
C ASN A 162 1.01 -10.61 -6.97
N GLU A 163 0.96 -11.93 -6.72
CA GLU A 163 2.09 -12.82 -6.38
C GLU A 163 2.85 -12.44 -5.07
N GLN A 164 2.42 -11.40 -4.35
CA GLN A 164 3.02 -10.93 -3.10
C GLN A 164 2.24 -11.46 -1.89
N ASP A 165 2.87 -11.38 -0.71
CA ASP A 165 2.20 -11.74 0.54
C ASP A 165 1.23 -10.61 0.94
N ASP A 166 -0.07 -10.89 0.87
CA ASP A 166 -1.15 -9.92 1.13
C ASP A 166 -1.03 -9.24 2.50
N HIS A 167 -0.48 -9.96 3.48
CA HIS A 167 -0.34 -9.40 4.81
C HIS A 167 0.88 -8.50 4.95
N VAL A 168 1.98 -8.83 4.27
CA VAL A 168 3.14 -7.93 4.18
C VAL A 168 2.71 -6.62 3.52
N GLU A 169 1.94 -6.69 2.43
CA GLU A 169 1.44 -5.50 1.74
C GLU A 169 0.46 -4.69 2.60
N PHE A 170 -0.44 -5.36 3.33
CA PHE A 170 -1.34 -4.67 4.25
C PHE A 170 -0.58 -3.95 5.39
N ASN A 171 0.44 -4.58 5.97
CA ASN A 171 1.26 -3.94 7.01
C ASN A 171 2.01 -2.73 6.47
N LYS A 172 2.60 -2.84 5.27
CA LYS A 172 3.24 -1.69 4.60
C LYS A 172 2.25 -0.55 4.41
N PHE A 173 1.06 -0.83 3.88
CA PHE A 173 0.01 0.17 3.71
C PHE A 173 -0.31 0.90 5.02
N VAL A 174 -0.55 0.19 6.12
CA VAL A 174 -0.86 0.83 7.42
C VAL A 174 0.34 1.61 7.96
N ASN A 175 1.56 1.09 7.83
CA ASN A 175 2.77 1.82 8.24
C ASN A 175 2.98 3.09 7.43
N THR A 176 2.73 3.07 6.11
CA THR A 176 2.79 4.28 5.29
C THR A 176 1.79 5.34 5.76
N LEU A 177 0.57 4.94 6.19
CA LEU A 177 -0.38 5.89 6.78
C LEU A 177 0.16 6.52 8.07
N ARG A 178 0.81 5.72 8.93
CA ARG A 178 1.48 6.23 10.14
C ARG A 178 2.61 7.19 9.79
N GLU A 179 3.42 6.88 8.78
CA GLU A 179 4.50 7.76 8.32
C GLU A 179 3.97 9.12 7.83
N ILE A 180 2.87 9.12 7.07
CA ILE A 180 2.21 10.37 6.64
C ILE A 180 1.67 11.16 7.84
N ASP A 181 1.07 10.47 8.82
CA ASP A 181 0.57 11.06 10.06
C ASP A 181 1.68 11.57 10.98
N ASP A 182 2.89 11.01 10.90
CA ASP A 182 4.04 11.45 11.69
C ASP A 182 4.75 12.67 11.11
N ILE A 183 4.47 13.06 9.85
CA ILE A 183 5.15 14.21 9.22
C ILE A 183 4.96 15.47 10.10
N PRO A 184 6.04 16.11 10.59
CA PRO A 184 5.93 17.30 11.42
C PRO A 184 5.29 18.47 10.67
N ILE A 185 4.45 19.24 11.35
CA ILE A 185 3.58 20.28 10.74
C ILE A 185 4.33 21.40 9.99
N HIS A 186 5.64 21.58 10.26
CA HIS A 186 6.46 22.65 9.69
C HIS A 186 7.36 22.18 8.55
N ILE A 187 7.40 20.87 8.25
CA ILE A 187 8.27 20.32 7.20
C ILE A 187 7.55 20.37 5.84
N PRO A 188 8.13 21.00 4.81
CA PRO A 188 7.60 20.97 3.45
C PRO A 188 7.36 19.55 2.90
N ILE A 189 6.24 19.34 2.22
CA ILE A 189 5.87 18.05 1.61
C ILE A 189 5.85 18.20 0.09
N TYR A 190 6.51 17.30 -0.62
CA TYR A 190 6.52 17.23 -2.08
C TYR A 190 5.82 15.95 -2.53
N ILE A 191 4.65 16.08 -3.16
CA ILE A 191 3.89 14.94 -3.67
C ILE A 191 4.19 14.77 -5.16
N TRP A 192 4.72 13.61 -5.53
CA TRP A 192 4.98 13.25 -6.92
C TRP A 192 3.76 12.59 -7.54
N VAL A 193 3.20 13.23 -8.57
CA VAL A 193 1.91 12.86 -9.13
C VAL A 193 1.91 13.03 -10.64
N GLY A 194 1.38 12.03 -11.34
CA GLY A 194 1.13 12.05 -12.77
C GLY A 194 -0.37 11.90 -13.09
N ASN A 195 -0.70 12.02 -14.38
CA ASN A 195 -2.08 12.06 -14.88
C ASN A 195 -2.61 10.64 -15.14
N ASN A 196 -2.71 9.84 -14.09
CA ASN A 196 -3.35 8.52 -14.12
C ASN A 196 -4.29 8.34 -12.93
N ALA A 197 -5.20 7.37 -13.03
CA ALA A 197 -6.26 7.16 -12.03
C ALA A 197 -5.70 6.91 -10.63
N ASN A 198 -4.63 6.11 -10.51
CA ASN A 198 -4.06 5.78 -9.21
C ASN A 198 -3.49 7.02 -8.52
N GLU A 199 -2.54 7.69 -9.18
CA GLU A 199 -1.81 8.81 -8.58
C GLU A 199 -2.74 9.99 -8.31
N GLN A 200 -3.74 10.23 -9.16
CA GLN A 200 -4.72 11.28 -8.93
C GLN A 200 -5.65 10.93 -7.75
N CYS A 201 -6.06 9.67 -7.57
CA CYS A 201 -6.79 9.25 -6.36
C CYS A 201 -5.93 9.41 -5.10
N LEU A 202 -4.67 8.99 -5.16
CA LEU A 202 -3.71 9.09 -4.06
C LEU A 202 -3.44 10.54 -3.65
N LEU A 203 -3.28 11.45 -4.61
CA LEU A 203 -3.16 12.89 -4.31
C LEU A 203 -4.32 13.39 -3.45
N ARG A 204 -5.56 13.06 -3.82
CA ARG A 204 -6.75 13.46 -3.04
C ARG A 204 -6.74 12.83 -1.65
N PHE A 205 -6.36 11.55 -1.55
CA PHE A 205 -6.26 10.85 -0.29
C PHE A 205 -5.20 11.44 0.64
N PHE A 206 -3.98 11.69 0.14
CA PHE A 206 -2.91 12.28 0.94
C PHE A 206 -3.29 13.67 1.45
N LEU A 207 -3.90 14.50 0.60
CA LEU A 207 -4.37 15.82 1.02
C LEU A 207 -5.49 15.74 2.07
N TYR A 208 -6.31 14.69 2.03
CA TYR A 208 -7.30 14.42 3.07
C TYR A 208 -6.66 14.01 4.39
N LEU A 209 -5.66 13.11 4.38
CA LEU A 209 -4.90 12.73 5.59
C LEU A 209 -4.13 13.92 6.20
N LEU A 210 -3.70 14.86 5.36
CA LEU A 210 -2.95 16.05 5.76
C LEU A 210 -3.84 17.27 6.01
N ASN A 211 -5.16 17.08 6.19
CA ASN A 211 -6.13 18.19 6.28
C ASN A 211 -5.89 19.12 7.48
N ASP A 212 -5.48 18.57 8.61
CA ASP A 212 -5.28 19.29 9.87
C ASP A 212 -3.85 19.79 10.04
N LYS A 213 -2.99 19.61 9.02
CA LYS A 213 -1.58 20.00 9.08
C LYS A 213 -1.25 21.25 8.26
N ALA A 214 -0.49 22.14 8.89
CA ALA A 214 -0.08 23.44 8.34
C ALA A 214 1.07 23.36 7.32
N ASN A 215 1.51 22.16 6.94
CA ASN A 215 2.61 21.97 6.00
C ASN A 215 2.39 22.73 4.69
N GLU A 216 3.46 23.32 4.15
CA GLU A 216 3.50 23.70 2.74
C GLU A 216 3.57 22.43 1.90
N ILE A 217 2.67 22.32 0.91
CA ILE A 217 2.57 21.14 0.05
C ILE A 217 2.84 21.55 -1.39
N TYR A 218 3.85 20.94 -2.01
CA TYR A 218 4.27 21.17 -3.38
C TYR A 218 3.89 19.97 -4.25
N LEU A 219 3.34 20.22 -5.44
CA LEU A 219 3.04 19.15 -6.40
C LEU A 219 4.12 19.07 -7.47
N MET A 220 4.75 17.91 -7.56
CA MET A 220 5.70 17.56 -8.61
C MET A 220 4.94 16.83 -9.72
N GLN A 221 4.47 17.58 -10.71
CA GLN A 221 3.74 17.03 -11.85
C GLN A 221 4.70 16.27 -12.78
N THR A 222 4.33 15.04 -13.15
CA THR A 222 5.20 14.14 -13.94
C THR A 222 4.61 13.76 -15.30
N SER A 223 3.37 14.17 -15.56
CA SER A 223 2.56 13.70 -16.70
C SER A 223 3.05 14.13 -18.08
N GLU A 224 3.74 15.27 -18.19
CA GLU A 224 4.23 15.77 -19.49
C GLU A 224 5.34 14.90 -20.10
N HIS A 225 5.85 13.92 -19.34
CA HIS A 225 7.06 13.17 -19.68
C HIS A 225 6.85 11.68 -19.91
N ASN A 226 5.61 11.16 -19.88
CA ASN A 226 5.36 9.76 -20.23
C ASN A 226 3.95 9.47 -20.75
N LYS A 227 3.83 8.47 -21.63
CA LYS A 227 2.59 8.11 -22.37
C LYS A 227 1.38 7.87 -21.47
N TYR A 228 1.57 7.22 -20.33
CA TYR A 228 0.47 6.76 -19.47
C TYR A 228 0.30 7.60 -18.19
N GLY A 229 1.05 8.68 -18.06
CA GLY A 229 1.05 9.54 -16.88
C GLY A 229 1.51 8.87 -15.57
N TYR A 230 2.25 7.76 -15.59
CA TYR A 230 2.77 7.10 -14.37
C TYR A 230 4.15 7.61 -13.98
N THR A 231 4.31 8.11 -12.76
CA THR A 231 5.59 8.60 -12.23
C THR A 231 6.63 7.48 -12.18
N GLY A 232 6.22 6.24 -11.86
CA GLY A 232 7.12 5.09 -11.79
C GLY A 232 7.78 4.72 -13.12
N HIS A 233 7.27 5.21 -14.25
CA HIS A 233 7.87 4.98 -15.57
C HIS A 233 8.97 5.99 -15.92
N LEU A 234 9.18 7.03 -15.11
CA LEU A 234 10.24 8.00 -15.33
C LEU A 234 11.58 7.50 -14.77
N SER A 235 12.64 7.78 -15.51
CA SER A 235 14.01 7.55 -15.04
C SER A 235 14.37 8.51 -13.91
N SER A 236 15.34 8.10 -13.08
CA SER A 236 15.89 8.97 -12.03
C SER A 236 16.45 10.28 -12.57
N LEU A 237 17.02 10.29 -13.78
CA LEU A 237 17.51 11.51 -14.44
C LEU A 237 16.36 12.49 -14.74
N GLN A 238 15.26 12.00 -15.31
CA GLN A 238 14.09 12.85 -15.61
C GLN A 238 13.48 13.43 -14.33
N LEU A 239 13.36 12.62 -13.27
CA LEU A 239 12.85 13.08 -11.98
C LEU A 239 13.77 14.12 -11.35
N SER A 240 15.09 13.94 -11.45
CA SER A 240 16.07 14.91 -10.95
C SER A 240 15.96 16.25 -11.68
N GLN A 241 15.83 16.22 -13.01
CA GLN A 241 15.63 17.42 -13.83
C GLN A 241 14.33 18.15 -13.50
N LEU A 242 13.23 17.41 -13.31
CA LEU A 242 11.95 17.96 -12.87
C LEU A 242 12.07 18.70 -11.54
N PHE A 243 12.76 18.10 -10.56
CA PHE A 243 12.98 18.73 -9.26
C PHE A 243 13.87 19.97 -9.34
N MET A 244 14.89 19.99 -10.20
CA MET A 244 15.76 21.16 -10.35
C MET A 244 15.10 22.33 -11.07
N ASN A 245 14.18 22.05 -12.01
CA ASN A 245 13.56 23.05 -12.86
C ASN A 245 12.21 23.57 -12.33
N SER A 246 11.69 22.99 -11.26
CA SER A 246 10.38 23.37 -10.70
C SER A 246 10.40 24.76 -10.08
N GLU A 247 9.44 25.62 -10.47
CA GLU A 247 9.24 26.94 -9.86
C GLU A 247 8.69 26.89 -8.41
N ASN A 248 8.47 25.68 -7.87
CA ASN A 248 8.06 25.37 -6.49
C ASN A 248 7.11 26.41 -5.87
N LYS A 249 5.85 26.38 -6.30
CA LYS A 249 4.75 27.10 -5.63
C LYS A 249 3.95 26.10 -4.80
N PRO A 250 3.73 26.35 -3.50
CA PRO A 250 2.90 25.49 -2.69
C PRO A 250 1.44 25.61 -3.13
N LEU A 251 0.67 24.54 -2.92
CA LEU A 251 -0.77 24.54 -3.08
C LEU A 251 -1.40 25.60 -2.19
N THR A 252 -2.31 26.36 -2.79
CA THR A 252 -3.17 27.29 -2.06
C THR A 252 -4.16 26.51 -1.19
N VAL A 253 -4.69 27.19 -0.17
CA VAL A 253 -5.74 26.64 0.69
C VAL A 253 -6.97 26.23 -0.13
N GLN A 254 -7.33 26.99 -1.17
CA GLN A 254 -8.47 26.69 -2.04
C GLN A 254 -8.25 25.41 -2.85
N GLU A 255 -7.07 25.23 -3.43
CA GLU A 255 -6.73 23.99 -4.17
C GLU A 255 -6.76 22.77 -3.25
N ARG A 256 -6.17 22.88 -2.04
CA ARG A 256 -6.22 21.80 -1.03
C ARG A 256 -7.66 21.43 -0.68
N LEU A 257 -8.50 22.41 -0.38
CA LEU A 257 -9.91 22.19 -0.01
C LEU A 257 -10.71 21.55 -1.16
N SER A 258 -10.46 21.94 -2.41
CA SER A 258 -11.11 21.33 -3.58
C SER A 258 -10.78 19.85 -3.70
N LEU A 259 -9.48 19.51 -3.66
CA LEU A 259 -9.02 18.13 -3.78
C LEU A 259 -9.46 17.26 -2.60
N GLN A 260 -9.49 17.80 -1.39
CA GLN A 260 -10.04 17.12 -0.21
C GLN A 260 -11.54 16.85 -0.33
N LYS A 261 -12.30 17.77 -0.92
CA LYS A 261 -13.73 17.58 -1.18
C LYS A 261 -13.95 16.49 -2.23
N GLU A 262 -13.11 16.43 -3.26
CA GLU A 262 -13.11 15.33 -4.23
C GLU A 262 -12.86 13.99 -3.55
N TRP A 263 -11.92 13.89 -2.60
CA TRP A 263 -11.72 12.67 -1.80
C TRP A 263 -12.98 12.28 -1.02
N LYS A 264 -13.60 13.25 -0.32
CA LYS A 264 -14.82 13.00 0.45
C LYS A 264 -15.97 12.46 -0.42
N HIS A 265 -16.06 12.91 -1.66
CA HIS A 265 -17.02 12.35 -2.62
C HIS A 265 -16.62 10.94 -3.06
N LEU A 266 -15.35 10.74 -3.43
CA LEU A 266 -14.84 9.45 -3.90
C LEU A 266 -14.95 8.35 -2.85
N SER A 267 -14.66 8.66 -1.59
CA SER A 267 -14.76 7.74 -0.44
C SER A 267 -16.21 7.36 -0.08
N GLN A 268 -17.22 7.98 -0.69
CA GLN A 268 -18.62 7.60 -0.56
C GLN A 268 -19.10 6.67 -1.67
N THR A 269 -18.30 6.48 -2.73
CA THR A 269 -18.68 5.59 -3.84
C THR A 269 -18.42 4.14 -3.49
N ARG A 270 -19.20 3.24 -4.11
CA ARG A 270 -19.02 1.78 -3.98
C ARG A 270 -18.30 1.15 -5.17
N ASN A 271 -17.98 1.96 -6.19
CA ASN A 271 -17.28 1.49 -7.37
C ASN A 271 -15.87 1.02 -7.00
N VAL A 272 -15.43 -0.04 -7.66
CA VAL A 272 -14.10 -0.64 -7.47
C VAL A 272 -13.16 -0.36 -8.63
N LEU A 273 -13.59 0.44 -9.61
CA LEU A 273 -12.77 0.83 -10.75
C LEU A 273 -12.91 2.33 -11.03
N ARG A 274 -11.76 2.99 -11.17
CA ARG A 274 -11.64 4.43 -11.40
C ARG A 274 -10.76 4.68 -12.60
N ARG A 275 -11.13 5.67 -13.41
CA ARG A 275 -10.40 6.10 -14.60
C ARG A 275 -10.05 7.58 -14.48
N TRP A 276 -8.96 8.00 -15.09
CA TRP A 276 -8.60 9.40 -15.22
C TRP A 276 -8.89 9.87 -16.63
N VAL A 277 -9.90 10.71 -16.79
CA VAL A 277 -10.39 11.15 -18.10
C VAL A 277 -10.57 12.64 -18.08
N ASN A 278 -9.92 13.36 -18.99
CA ASN A 278 -10.05 14.81 -19.17
C ASN A 278 -9.85 15.64 -17.89
N GLY A 279 -8.94 15.20 -17.00
CA GLY A 279 -8.66 15.93 -15.75
C GLY A 279 -9.56 15.53 -14.57
N GLU A 280 -10.42 14.53 -14.73
CA GLU A 280 -11.36 14.09 -13.70
C GLU A 280 -11.24 12.59 -13.39
N ILE A 281 -11.51 12.23 -12.13
CA ILE A 281 -11.62 10.84 -11.68
C ILE A 281 -13.05 10.37 -11.95
N ILE A 282 -13.23 9.44 -12.88
CA ILE A 282 -14.52 8.84 -13.21
C ILE A 282 -14.58 7.43 -12.62
N SER A 283 -15.54 7.21 -11.72
CA SER A 283 -15.89 5.86 -11.24
C SER A 283 -16.73 5.15 -12.29
N VAL A 284 -16.31 3.95 -12.71
CA VAL A 284 -17.01 3.16 -13.74
C VAL A 284 -17.51 1.83 -13.16
N SER A 285 -18.28 1.08 -13.93
CA SER A 285 -18.70 -0.26 -13.56
C SER A 285 -17.51 -1.22 -13.49
N GLU A 286 -17.62 -2.25 -12.66
CA GLU A 286 -16.55 -3.23 -12.48
C GLU A 286 -16.28 -4.03 -13.78
N ASP A 287 -17.32 -4.27 -14.55
CA ASP A 287 -17.30 -4.98 -15.84
C ASP A 287 -16.90 -4.09 -17.04
N TYR A 288 -16.45 -2.85 -16.80
CA TYR A 288 -16.19 -1.86 -17.85
C TYR A 288 -15.28 -2.38 -18.98
N PHE A 289 -14.29 -3.20 -18.65
CA PHE A 289 -13.35 -3.78 -19.63
C PHE A 289 -13.78 -5.13 -20.20
N ASP A 290 -14.84 -5.75 -19.69
CA ASP A 290 -15.21 -7.13 -20.04
C ASP A 290 -15.51 -7.29 -21.54
N ALA A 291 -16.24 -6.33 -22.12
CA ALA A 291 -16.52 -6.34 -23.56
C ALA A 291 -15.23 -6.25 -24.40
N LEU A 292 -14.27 -5.43 -23.98
CA LEU A 292 -13.00 -5.27 -24.67
C LEU A 292 -12.10 -6.52 -24.52
N ILE A 293 -12.13 -7.17 -23.35
CA ILE A 293 -11.47 -8.46 -23.11
C ILE A 293 -12.03 -9.53 -24.07
N ILE A 294 -13.35 -9.66 -24.15
CA ILE A 294 -14.02 -10.62 -25.03
C ILE A 294 -13.68 -10.35 -26.51
N ASN A 295 -13.71 -9.08 -26.92
CA ASN A 295 -13.35 -8.69 -28.29
C ASN A 295 -11.88 -9.00 -28.62
N THR A 296 -10.97 -8.75 -27.68
CA THR A 296 -9.54 -9.06 -27.83
C THR A 296 -9.32 -10.57 -28.01
N ILE A 297 -9.93 -11.42 -27.18
CA ILE A 297 -9.84 -12.88 -27.32
C ILE A 297 -10.46 -13.33 -28.65
N THR A 298 -11.59 -12.74 -29.05
CA THR A 298 -12.24 -13.03 -30.34
C THR A 298 -11.33 -12.71 -31.52
N LYS A 299 -10.62 -11.58 -31.47
CA LYS A 299 -9.64 -11.18 -32.49
C LYS A 299 -8.51 -12.20 -32.56
N LEU A 300 -7.88 -12.52 -31.43
CA LEU A 300 -6.77 -13.48 -31.36
C LEU A 300 -7.17 -14.87 -31.87
N HIS A 301 -8.41 -15.31 -31.64
CA HIS A 301 -8.94 -16.55 -32.20
C HIS A 301 -9.10 -16.52 -33.73
N LYS A 302 -9.41 -15.37 -34.33
CA LYS A 302 -9.51 -15.24 -35.80
C LYS A 302 -8.15 -15.35 -36.48
N GLU A 303 -7.08 -15.03 -35.76
CA GLU A 303 -5.69 -15.12 -36.24
C GLU A 303 -5.14 -16.56 -36.15
N GLN A 304 -5.83 -17.47 -35.44
CA GLN A 304 -5.46 -18.87 -35.35
C GLN A 304 -6.06 -19.70 -36.49
N THR A 305 -5.27 -20.63 -37.05
CA THR A 305 -5.76 -21.63 -38.01
C THR A 305 -6.80 -22.57 -37.39
N MET A 306 -6.60 -22.94 -36.11
CA MET A 306 -7.58 -23.66 -35.30
C MET A 306 -7.71 -22.99 -33.94
N LYS A 307 -8.94 -22.74 -33.51
CA LYS A 307 -9.23 -22.07 -32.23
C LYS A 307 -8.78 -22.91 -31.04
N ASP A 308 -7.76 -22.45 -30.33
CA ASP A 308 -7.21 -23.09 -29.12
C ASP A 308 -6.94 -22.06 -28.01
N PHE A 309 -6.69 -22.54 -26.80
CA PHE A 309 -6.43 -21.75 -25.61
C PHE A 309 -5.24 -20.77 -25.79
N ILE A 310 -5.44 -19.52 -25.41
CA ILE A 310 -4.42 -18.45 -25.48
C ILE A 310 -3.92 -18.14 -24.07
N LYS A 311 -2.61 -17.97 -23.91
CA LYS A 311 -2.02 -17.58 -22.61
C LYS A 311 -2.57 -16.24 -22.14
N THR A 312 -2.98 -16.16 -20.88
CA THR A 312 -3.60 -14.94 -20.30
C THR A 312 -2.70 -13.72 -20.44
N GLY A 313 -1.39 -13.87 -20.21
CA GLY A 313 -0.42 -12.78 -20.40
C GLY A 313 -0.39 -12.23 -21.84
N ILE A 314 -0.65 -13.06 -22.86
CA ILE A 314 -0.75 -12.60 -24.26
C ILE A 314 -2.04 -11.80 -24.47
N VAL A 315 -3.16 -12.28 -23.91
CA VAL A 315 -4.44 -11.56 -23.96
C VAL A 315 -4.30 -10.17 -23.34
N ILE A 316 -3.66 -10.08 -22.17
CA ILE A 316 -3.44 -8.81 -21.47
C ILE A 316 -2.49 -7.89 -22.26
N ALA A 317 -1.41 -8.42 -22.83
CA ALA A 317 -0.51 -7.63 -23.66
C ALA A 317 -1.22 -7.04 -24.89
N GLU A 318 -2.05 -7.83 -25.56
CA GLU A 318 -2.86 -7.36 -26.70
C GLU A 318 -3.97 -6.39 -26.27
N LEU A 319 -4.50 -6.54 -25.05
CA LEU A 319 -5.48 -5.62 -24.50
C LEU A 319 -4.88 -4.24 -24.27
N ILE A 320 -3.70 -4.16 -23.63
CA ILE A 320 -2.99 -2.91 -23.35
C ILE A 320 -2.56 -2.22 -24.65
N SER A 321 -2.18 -2.98 -25.69
CA SER A 321 -1.75 -2.41 -26.98
C SER A 321 -2.86 -1.59 -27.66
N GLN A 322 -4.12 -1.84 -27.30
CA GLN A 322 -5.31 -1.16 -27.82
C GLN A 322 -5.82 -0.03 -26.92
N MET A 323 -5.21 0.18 -25.75
CA MET A 323 -5.68 1.16 -24.76
C MET A 323 -4.80 2.42 -24.75
N ASP A 324 -5.45 3.58 -24.58
CA ASP A 324 -4.78 4.87 -24.38
C ASP A 324 -4.33 5.05 -22.92
N GLU A 325 -5.00 4.37 -21.99
CA GLU A 325 -4.61 4.25 -20.59
C GLU A 325 -3.99 2.87 -20.31
N CYS A 326 -3.27 2.74 -19.20
CA CYS A 326 -2.73 1.46 -18.76
C CYS A 326 -3.37 1.10 -17.40
N PRO A 327 -4.55 0.45 -17.38
CA PRO A 327 -5.19 0.03 -16.14
C PRO A 327 -4.31 -0.95 -15.36
N ASN A 328 -4.62 -1.14 -14.09
CA ASN A 328 -3.92 -2.12 -13.27
C ASN A 328 -3.98 -3.52 -13.91
N LEU A 329 -2.82 -4.13 -14.16
CA LEU A 329 -2.74 -5.41 -14.88
C LEU A 329 -3.38 -6.56 -14.13
N PHE A 330 -3.27 -6.56 -12.80
CA PHE A 330 -3.87 -7.59 -11.96
C PHE A 330 -5.40 -7.44 -11.90
N TYR A 331 -5.92 -6.23 -12.07
CA TYR A 331 -7.35 -6.01 -12.26
C TYR A 331 -7.85 -6.56 -13.61
N LEU A 332 -7.10 -6.38 -14.69
CA LEU A 332 -7.47 -6.97 -15.98
C LEU A 332 -7.44 -8.51 -15.92
N GLU A 333 -6.44 -9.09 -15.24
CA GLU A 333 -6.38 -10.54 -14.95
C GLU A 333 -7.59 -11.01 -14.13
N TYR A 334 -7.96 -10.25 -13.10
CA TYR A 334 -9.15 -10.47 -12.28
C TYR A 334 -10.41 -10.54 -13.14
N ARG A 335 -10.63 -9.57 -14.04
CA ARG A 335 -11.79 -9.58 -14.94
C ARG A 335 -11.80 -10.78 -15.88
N ILE A 336 -10.63 -11.20 -16.39
CA ILE A 336 -10.53 -12.44 -17.18
C ILE A 336 -10.94 -13.66 -16.35
N ARG A 337 -10.50 -13.78 -15.09
CA ARG A 337 -10.93 -14.87 -14.20
C ARG A 337 -12.42 -14.81 -13.90
N PHE A 338 -12.97 -13.62 -13.67
CA PHE A 338 -14.40 -13.44 -13.47
C PHE A 338 -15.21 -13.94 -14.68
N LEU A 339 -14.77 -13.66 -15.90
CA LEU A 339 -15.39 -14.17 -17.12
C LEU A 339 -15.27 -15.70 -17.27
N VAL A 340 -14.20 -16.30 -16.76
CA VAL A 340 -14.09 -17.76 -16.63
C VAL A 340 -15.13 -18.32 -15.66
N TYR A 341 -15.24 -17.75 -14.47
CA TYR A 341 -16.14 -18.23 -13.42
C TYR A 341 -17.62 -18.11 -13.82
N ASN A 342 -17.97 -17.07 -14.59
CA ASN A 342 -19.31 -16.89 -15.14
C ASN A 342 -19.56 -17.68 -16.43
N GLY A 343 -18.62 -18.51 -16.87
CA GLY A 343 -18.80 -19.41 -18.00
C GLY A 343 -18.75 -18.76 -19.38
N VAL A 344 -18.32 -17.50 -19.49
CA VAL A 344 -18.04 -16.84 -20.78
C VAL A 344 -16.75 -17.39 -21.40
N LEU A 345 -15.75 -17.68 -20.55
CA LEU A 345 -14.47 -18.24 -20.95
C LEU A 345 -14.27 -19.65 -20.38
N ALA A 346 -13.58 -20.51 -21.12
CA ALA A 346 -13.01 -21.76 -20.65
C ALA A 346 -11.58 -21.53 -20.11
N LEU A 347 -11.18 -22.35 -19.14
CA LEU A 347 -9.89 -22.28 -18.45
C LEU A 347 -9.03 -23.52 -18.74
N LYS A 348 -7.74 -23.32 -18.99
CA LYS A 348 -6.72 -24.37 -19.04
C LYS A 348 -5.52 -24.00 -18.16
N GLY A 349 -5.21 -24.84 -17.18
CA GLY A 349 -4.14 -24.63 -16.20
C GLY A 349 -4.65 -24.11 -14.86
N ILE A 350 -3.72 -23.76 -13.95
CA ILE A 350 -4.03 -23.24 -12.62
C ILE A 350 -3.82 -21.72 -12.63
N PRO A 351 -4.81 -20.90 -12.24
CA PRO A 351 -4.73 -19.45 -12.29
C PRO A 351 -3.92 -18.86 -11.13
N LYS A 352 -2.65 -19.29 -10.98
CA LYS A 352 -1.71 -18.76 -9.99
C LYS A 352 -1.18 -17.39 -10.38
N SER A 353 -1.00 -17.17 -11.68
CA SER A 353 -0.71 -15.86 -12.27
C SER A 353 -0.93 -15.88 -13.77
N MET A 354 -0.81 -14.70 -14.41
CA MET A 354 -1.05 -14.48 -15.85
C MET A 354 -0.24 -15.42 -16.79
N ARG A 355 0.85 -16.03 -16.30
CA ARG A 355 1.70 -16.96 -17.09
C ARG A 355 1.26 -18.42 -16.99
N HIS A 356 0.53 -18.77 -15.92
CA HIS A 356 0.26 -20.15 -15.52
C HIS A 356 -0.99 -20.75 -16.18
N TYR A 357 -1.92 -19.91 -16.65
CA TYR A 357 -3.14 -20.36 -17.28
C TYR A 357 -3.38 -19.73 -18.65
N SER A 358 -4.27 -20.36 -19.39
CA SER A 358 -4.74 -19.93 -20.70
C SER A 358 -6.26 -19.91 -20.70
N VAL A 359 -6.84 -19.05 -21.54
CA VAL A 359 -8.29 -18.91 -21.71
C VAL A 359 -8.71 -19.11 -23.16
N LYS A 360 -9.97 -19.46 -23.36
CA LYS A 360 -10.63 -19.58 -24.65
C LYS A 360 -12.09 -19.13 -24.48
N LEU A 361 -12.70 -18.47 -25.47
CA LEU A 361 -14.16 -18.34 -25.52
C LEU A 361 -14.82 -19.71 -25.39
N ARG A 362 -15.81 -19.84 -24.50
CA ARG A 362 -16.63 -21.04 -24.40
C ARG A 362 -17.57 -21.10 -25.61
N ASP A 363 -17.76 -22.30 -26.14
CA ASP A 363 -18.63 -22.56 -27.30
C ASP A 363 -20.11 -22.36 -26.98
#